data_AF-A0A2S8BGC8-F1
#
_entry.id   AF-A0A2S8BGC8-F1
#
_cell.length_a   1.000
_cell.length_b   1.000
_cell.length_c   1.000
_cell.angle_alpha   90.00
_cell.angle_beta   90.00
_cell.angle_gamma   90.00
#
_symmetry.space_group_name_H-M   'P 1'
#
loop_
_entity.id
_entity.type
_entity.pdbx_description
1 polymer ?
#
loop_
_entity_poly.entity_id
_entity_poly.type
_entity_poly.pdbx_seq_one_letter_code
_entity_poly.pdbx_strand_id
1 'polypeptide(L)'
;MGGTHRRSTVQRGLGYRHKQQVAALKRQHIEGTPCWWCGEPMYLAQGLAGDHSIPRAVGGTVADRLLHGPCNSERGDGSRDHLRPALTGKRTDPQVVDLGTLVLRWP
;
A
#
# COMPACT_ATOMS: atom_id res chain seq x y z
N MET A 1 -26.07 -7.07 -26.84
CA MET A 1 -24.98 -7.71 -26.09
C MET A 1 -24.02 -6.63 -25.59
N GLY A 2 -24.28 -6.07 -24.40
CA GLY A 2 -23.41 -5.05 -23.82
C GLY A 2 -22.28 -5.71 -23.04
N GLY A 3 -21.15 -6.00 -23.70
CA GLY A 3 -19.96 -6.47 -23.01
C GLY A 3 -19.43 -5.39 -22.09
N THR A 4 -19.26 -5.68 -20.80
CA THR A 4 -18.57 -4.78 -19.86
C THR A 4 -17.14 -4.56 -20.34
N HIS A 5 -16.86 -3.41 -20.96
CA HIS A 5 -15.50 -3.05 -21.38
C HIS A 5 -14.61 -2.93 -20.14
N ARG A 6 -13.71 -3.90 -19.96
CA ARG A 6 -12.68 -3.86 -18.92
C ARG A 6 -11.77 -2.66 -19.19
N ARG A 7 -11.70 -1.70 -18.27
CA ARG A 7 -10.83 -0.52 -18.39
C ARG A 7 -9.38 -0.97 -18.63
N SER A 8 -8.73 -0.40 -19.63
CA SER A 8 -7.32 -0.65 -19.94
C SER A 8 -6.41 -0.21 -18.80
N THR A 9 -5.18 -0.72 -18.75
CA THR A 9 -4.19 -0.37 -17.72
C THR A 9 -3.92 1.14 -17.66
N VAL A 10 -3.97 1.82 -18.81
CA VAL A 10 -3.87 3.28 -18.91
C VAL A 10 -5.11 3.96 -18.34
N GLN A 11 -6.32 3.49 -18.69
CA GLN A 11 -7.58 3.99 -18.14
C GLN A 11 -7.73 3.76 -16.62
N ARG A 12 -7.00 2.78 -16.08
CA ARG A 12 -6.91 2.51 -14.63
C ARG A 12 -5.85 3.34 -13.91
N GLY A 13 -5.12 4.22 -14.64
CA GLY A 13 -4.02 5.00 -14.09
C GLY A 13 -2.78 4.16 -13.70
N LEU A 14 -2.64 2.96 -14.26
CA LEU A 14 -1.51 2.04 -14.03
C LEU A 14 -0.56 1.97 -15.24
N GLY A 15 -0.66 2.96 -16.13
CA GLY A 15 0.11 3.02 -17.37
C GLY A 15 1.61 3.28 -17.15
N TYR A 16 2.32 3.46 -18.26
CA TYR A 16 3.77 3.67 -18.27
C TYR A 16 4.24 4.80 -17.33
N ARG A 17 3.54 5.93 -17.32
CA ARG A 17 3.83 7.07 -16.45
C ARG A 17 3.82 6.70 -14.96
N HIS A 18 2.82 5.93 -14.53
CA HIS A 18 2.74 5.47 -13.13
C HIS A 18 3.93 4.58 -12.79
N LYS A 19 4.28 3.63 -13.68
CA LYS A 19 5.45 2.77 -13.48
C LYS A 19 6.76 3.57 -13.34
N GLN A 20 6.93 4.60 -14.16
CA GLN A 20 8.10 5.49 -14.08
C GLN A 20 8.15 6.28 -12.77
N GLN A 21 7.02 6.82 -12.31
CA GLN A 21 6.92 7.53 -11.03
C GLN A 21 7.31 6.61 -9.86
N VAL A 22 6.74 5.40 -9.80
CA VAL A 22 7.07 4.43 -8.75
C VAL A 22 8.54 4.02 -8.82
N ALA A 23 9.09 3.80 -10.01
CA ALA A 23 10.51 3.49 -10.17
C ALA A 23 11.41 4.65 -9.70
N ALA A 24 11.03 5.90 -9.94
CA ALA A 24 11.75 7.07 -9.45
C ALA A 24 11.72 7.16 -7.92
N LEU A 25 10.55 6.97 -7.30
CA LEU A 25 10.41 6.93 -5.85
C LEU A 25 11.27 5.82 -5.24
N LYS A 26 11.26 4.62 -5.83
CA LYS A 26 12.08 3.50 -5.36
C LYS A 26 13.58 3.79 -5.42
N ARG A 27 14.05 4.50 -6.45
CA ARG A 27 15.47 4.91 -6.55
C ARG A 27 15.88 5.94 -5.49
N GLN A 28 14.93 6.73 -4.99
CA GLN A 28 15.16 7.76 -3.98
C GLN A 28 14.88 7.25 -2.56
N HIS A 29 14.36 6.03 -2.41
CA HIS A 29 13.98 5.45 -1.13
C HIS A 29 15.21 5.23 -0.24
N ILE A 30 15.07 5.59 1.03
CA ILE A 30 16.05 5.26 2.08
C ILE A 30 15.47 4.10 2.88
N GLU A 31 16.18 2.98 2.94
CA GLU A 31 15.78 1.80 3.70
C GLU A 31 15.49 2.16 5.16
N GLY A 32 14.37 1.67 5.68
CA GLY A 32 13.90 2.01 7.02
C GLY A 32 13.03 3.27 7.13
N THR A 33 12.86 4.06 6.05
CA THR A 33 11.92 5.19 6.04
C THR A 33 10.53 4.73 6.50
N PRO A 34 9.88 5.41 7.46
CA PRO A 34 8.61 4.96 8.01
C PRO A 34 7.50 5.05 6.96
N CYS A 35 6.69 3.98 6.88
CA CYS A 35 5.49 3.95 6.07
C CYS A 35 4.46 4.95 6.61
N TRP A 36 3.98 5.86 5.77
CA TRP A 36 3.05 6.91 6.19
C TRP A 36 1.72 6.36 6.76
N TRP A 37 1.28 5.19 6.29
CA TRP A 37 0.05 4.56 6.74
C TRP A 37 0.20 3.92 8.13
N CYS A 38 1.20 3.05 8.30
CA CYS A 38 1.31 2.21 9.49
C CYS A 38 2.45 2.58 10.45
N GLY A 39 3.40 3.41 10.03
CA GLY A 39 4.54 3.84 10.83
C GLY A 39 5.75 2.88 10.84
N GLU A 40 5.59 1.65 10.34
CA GLU A 40 6.68 0.67 10.30
C GLU A 40 7.72 0.98 9.22
N PRO A 41 8.98 0.56 9.41
CA PRO A 41 10.04 0.77 8.44
C PRO A 41 9.72 0.10 7.10
N MET A 42 9.97 0.81 6.00
CA MET A 42 9.83 0.30 4.65
C MET A 42 11.18 -0.15 4.09
N TYR A 43 11.18 -1.34 3.48
CA TYR A 43 12.32 -1.88 2.77
C TYR A 43 11.98 -2.22 1.31
N LEU A 44 12.86 -1.92 0.34
CA LEU A 44 12.58 -2.18 -1.08
C LEU A 44 12.30 -3.66 -1.36
N ALA A 45 12.97 -4.55 -0.63
CA ALA A 45 12.78 -6.00 -0.71
C ALA A 45 11.34 -6.46 -0.42
N GLN A 46 10.55 -5.66 0.31
CA GLN A 46 9.15 -5.94 0.62
C GLN A 46 8.20 -5.64 -0.55
N GLY A 47 8.70 -5.13 -1.69
CA GLY A 47 7.86 -4.84 -2.84
C GLY A 47 6.93 -3.63 -2.64
N LEU A 48 7.52 -2.47 -2.32
CA LEU A 48 6.77 -1.23 -2.05
C LEU A 48 5.87 -0.80 -3.23
N ALA A 49 4.71 -0.24 -2.89
CA ALA A 49 3.69 0.27 -3.81
C ALA A 49 3.72 1.80 -3.89
N GLY A 50 3.37 2.35 -5.05
CA GLY A 50 3.20 3.79 -5.24
C GLY A 50 1.80 4.25 -4.84
N ASP A 51 1.73 5.01 -3.76
CA ASP A 51 0.51 5.62 -3.27
C ASP A 51 0.35 7.05 -3.81
N HIS A 52 -0.89 7.56 -3.76
CA HIS A 52 -1.24 8.89 -4.23
C HIS A 52 -1.85 9.68 -3.08
N SER A 53 -1.24 10.80 -2.68
CA SER A 53 -1.82 11.70 -1.67
C SER A 53 -3.24 12.12 -2.05
N ILE A 54 -3.46 12.44 -3.33
CA ILE A 54 -4.78 12.61 -3.92
C ILE A 54 -5.21 11.25 -4.49
N PRO A 55 -6.20 10.56 -3.91
CA PRO A 55 -6.61 9.23 -4.36
C PRO A 55 -7.08 9.23 -5.82
N ARG A 56 -6.82 8.13 -6.52
CA ARG A 56 -7.28 7.97 -7.92
C ARG A 56 -8.80 8.01 -8.05
N ALA A 57 -9.53 7.59 -7.01
CA ALA A 57 -10.99 7.63 -6.97
C ALA A 57 -11.55 9.06 -7.14
N VAL A 58 -10.79 10.08 -6.72
CA VAL A 58 -11.15 11.50 -6.84
C VAL A 58 -10.36 12.24 -7.93
N GLY A 59 -9.69 11.51 -8.83
CA GLY A 59 -8.99 12.09 -9.98
C GLY A 59 -7.49 12.31 -9.82
N GLY A 60 -6.87 11.86 -8.73
CA GLY A 60 -5.42 11.92 -8.58
C GLY A 60 -4.68 11.07 -9.62
N THR A 61 -3.56 11.60 -10.16
CA THR A 61 -2.79 10.95 -11.23
C THR A 61 -1.29 10.81 -10.93
N VAL A 62 -0.84 11.34 -9.80
CA VAL A 62 0.56 11.35 -9.40
C VAL A 62 0.75 10.40 -8.23
N ALA A 63 1.57 9.37 -8.41
CA ALA A 63 2.12 8.62 -7.30
C ALA A 63 3.29 9.41 -6.71
N ASP A 64 3.15 9.86 -5.47
CA ASP A 64 4.06 10.81 -4.81
C ASP A 64 4.70 10.26 -3.52
N ARG A 65 4.28 9.07 -3.08
CA ARG A 65 4.89 8.38 -1.93
C ARG A 65 4.92 6.86 -2.11
N LEU A 66 5.77 6.20 -1.32
CA LEU A 66 5.77 4.75 -1.20
C LEU A 66 5.02 4.32 0.06
N LEU A 67 4.35 3.17 -0.03
CA LEU A 67 3.76 2.43 1.09
C LEU A 67 4.08 0.94 0.94
N HIS A 68 3.93 0.16 2.01
CA HIS A 68 3.80 -1.30 1.88
C HIS A 68 2.57 -1.63 1.02
N GLY A 69 2.63 -2.74 0.27
CA GLY A 69 1.51 -3.20 -0.56
C GLY A 69 0.19 -3.39 0.23
N PRO A 70 0.20 -4.06 1.39
CA PRO A 70 -1.00 -4.19 2.24
C PRO A 70 -1.53 -2.83 2.70
N CYS A 71 -0.65 -1.95 3.17
CA CYS A 71 -1.03 -0.62 3.66
C CYS A 71 -1.66 0.25 2.56
N ASN A 72 -1.10 0.21 1.35
CA ASN A 72 -1.68 0.88 0.19
C ASN A 72 -3.08 0.33 -0.16
N SER A 73 -3.32 -0.96 0.08
CA SER A 73 -4.62 -1.58 -0.17
C SER A 73 -5.64 -1.26 0.93
N GLU A 74 -5.23 -1.28 2.20
CA GLU A 74 -6.04 -0.89 3.36
C GLU A 74 -6.50 0.57 3.29
N ARG A 75 -5.62 1.47 2.83
CA ARG A 75 -5.92 2.88 2.63
C ARG A 75 -7.07 3.10 1.67
N GLY A 76 -7.13 2.32 0.59
CA GLY A 76 -8.19 2.39 -0.40
C GLY A 76 -8.28 3.75 -1.08
N ASP A 77 -9.39 4.45 -0.87
CA ASP A 77 -9.69 5.76 -1.46
C ASP A 77 -9.32 6.94 -0.55
N GLY A 78 -8.61 6.70 0.56
CA GLY A 78 -8.17 7.74 1.50
C GLY A 78 -9.24 8.19 2.50
N SER A 79 -10.49 7.70 2.41
CA SER A 79 -11.55 8.03 3.37
C SER A 79 -11.20 7.66 4.83
N ARG A 80 -10.25 6.75 5.01
CA ARG A 80 -9.80 6.23 6.31
C ARG A 80 -8.44 6.76 6.76
N ASP A 81 -7.92 7.83 6.12
CA ASP A 81 -6.62 8.39 6.47
C ASP A 81 -6.51 8.81 7.95
N HIS A 82 -7.63 9.24 8.55
CA HIS A 82 -7.74 9.59 9.97
C HIS A 82 -7.70 8.38 10.91
N LEU A 83 -7.94 7.16 10.40
CA LEU A 83 -7.91 5.90 11.16
C LEU A 83 -6.58 5.14 10.99
N ARG A 84 -5.62 5.70 10.23
CA ARG A 84 -4.41 4.99 9.88
C ARG A 84 -3.64 4.54 11.14
N PRO A 85 -3.04 3.33 11.15
CA PRO A 85 -2.38 2.81 12.35
C PRO A 85 -1.24 3.70 12.87
N ALA A 86 -0.56 4.45 12.00
CA ALA A 86 0.47 5.39 12.41
C ALA A 86 -0.05 6.52 13.34
N LEU A 87 -1.36 6.82 13.31
CA LEU A 87 -1.99 7.79 14.20
C LEU A 87 -2.64 7.13 15.42
N THR A 88 -3.29 5.99 15.21
CA THR A 88 -4.10 5.33 16.26
C THR A 88 -3.29 4.40 17.14
N GLY A 89 -2.09 4.00 16.73
CA GLY A 89 -1.25 3.00 17.39
C GLY A 89 -1.82 1.57 17.32
N LYS A 90 -2.95 1.37 16.64
CA LYS A 90 -3.63 0.07 16.54
C LYS A 90 -3.45 -0.48 15.14
N ARG A 91 -2.56 -1.46 14.98
CA ARG A 91 -2.65 -2.40 13.87
C ARG A 91 -3.52 -3.56 14.36
N THR A 92 -4.58 -3.89 13.63
CA THR A 92 -5.18 -5.21 13.79
C THR A 92 -4.14 -6.21 13.32
N ASP A 93 -3.39 -6.75 14.27
CA ASP A 93 -2.36 -7.75 14.00
C ASP A 93 -3.05 -9.00 13.46
N PRO A 94 -2.83 -9.38 12.20
CA PRO A 94 -3.40 -10.61 11.67
C PRO A 94 -2.75 -11.86 12.28
N GLN A 95 -1.69 -11.71 13.09
CA GLN A 95 -0.85 -12.80 13.58
C GLN A 95 -1.06 -13.19 15.04
N VAL A 96 -2.00 -12.58 15.77
CA VAL A 96 -2.54 -13.23 16.97
C VAL A 96 -3.63 -14.21 16.54
N VAL A 97 -3.23 -15.19 15.74
CA VAL A 97 -3.92 -16.46 15.76
C VAL A 97 -3.63 -17.04 17.14
N ASP A 98 -4.62 -17.03 18.02
CA ASP A 98 -4.64 -17.94 19.16
C ASP A 98 -4.66 -19.36 18.57
N LEU A 99 -3.47 -19.92 18.33
CA LEU A 99 -3.29 -21.28 17.82
C LEU A 99 -3.75 -22.34 18.84
N GLY A 100 -4.27 -21.93 20.00
CA GLY A 100 -4.60 -22.79 21.11
C GLY A 100 -3.37 -23.57 21.61
N THR A 101 -3.60 -24.49 22.54
CA THR A 101 -2.56 -25.28 23.23
C THR A 101 -1.81 -26.28 22.32
N LEU A 102 -1.94 -26.20 20.99
CA LEU A 102 -1.33 -27.13 20.03
C LEU A 102 -0.22 -26.49 19.20
N VAL A 103 0.67 -25.73 19.84
CA VAL A 103 1.95 -25.34 19.23
C VAL A 103 2.94 -26.48 19.40
N LEU A 104 3.09 -27.32 18.38
CA LEU A 104 4.25 -28.21 18.27
C LEU A 104 5.49 -27.33 18.00
N ARG A 105 6.35 -27.18 19.01
CA ARG A 105 7.67 -26.57 18.82
C ARG A 105 8.52 -27.53 17.99
N TRP A 106 8.74 -27.18 16.73
CA TRP A 106 9.70 -27.86 15.87
C TRP A 106 11.14 -27.53 16.34
N PRO A 107 12.05 -28.51 16.44
CA PRO A 107 13.42 -28.31 16.91
C PRO A 107 14.29 -27.49 15.95
#